data_AF-A0A0B7BZC1-F1
#
_entry.id   AF-A0A0B7BZC1-F1
#
_cell.length_a   1.000
_cell.length_b   1.000
_cell.length_c   1.000
_cell.angle_alpha   90.00
_cell.angle_beta   90.00
_cell.angle_gamma   90.00
#
_symmetry.space_group_name_H-M   'P 1'
#
loop_
_entity.id
_entity.type
_entity.pdbx_description
1 polymer ?
#
loop_
_entity_poly.entity_id
_entity_poly.type
_entity_poly.pdbx_seq_one_letter_code
_entity_poly.pdbx_strand_id
1 'polypeptide(L)' 'MDYFRKVLGGPQGDVHTSSSAETIERLCERVSSSTLLDDRRDAVRALKALSKKFRLE' A
#
# COMPACT_ATOMS: atom_id res chain seq x y z
N MET A 1 30.15 -13.84 -7.27
CA MET A 1 28.89 -14.54 -7.64
C MET A 1 27.73 -13.84 -6.94
N ASP A 2 27.52 -12.57 -7.26
CA ASP A 2 26.70 -11.65 -6.45
C ASP A 2 25.55 -11.07 -7.27
N TYR A 3 25.68 -11.10 -8.59
CA TYR A 3 24.65 -10.69 -9.53
C TYR A 3 23.45 -11.64 -9.55
N PHE A 4 23.68 -12.95 -9.42
CA PHE A 4 22.62 -13.96 -9.48
C PHE A 4 21.67 -13.89 -8.26
N ARG A 5 22.18 -13.50 -7.09
CA ARG A 5 21.39 -13.31 -5.86
C ARG A 5 20.52 -12.05 -5.88
N LYS A 6 20.85 -11.07 -6.73
CA LYS A 6 20.08 -9.84 -6.90
C LYS A 6 18.83 -10.02 -7.77
N VAL A 7 18.81 -11.05 -8.63
CA VAL A 7 17.66 -11.37 -9.51
C VAL A 7 16.71 -12.39 -8.86
N LEU A 8 17.21 -13.21 -7.94
CA LEU A 8 16.45 -14.30 -7.31
C LEU A 8 16.10 -14.03 -5.83
N GLY A 9 15.69 -12.79 -5.50
CA GLY A 9 15.06 -12.50 -4.21
C GLY A 9 15.94 -12.68 -2.96
N GLY A 10 17.21 -12.29 -3.01
CA GLY A 10 17.98 -12.05 -1.78
C GLY A 10 17.26 -11.02 -0.88
N PRO A 11 17.39 -11.10 0.46
CA PRO A 11 16.56 -10.34 1.38
C PRO A 11 16.62 -8.87 1.01
N GLN A 12 15.50 -8.37 0.53
CA GLN A 12 15.31 -7.00 0.11
C GLN A 12 15.55 -6.15 1.35
N GLY A 13 16.76 -5.58 1.44
CA GLY A 13 17.06 -4.51 2.35
C GLY A 13 16.00 -3.44 2.18
N ASP A 14 15.49 -2.96 3.31
CA ASP A 14 14.31 -2.11 3.41
C ASP A 14 13.04 -2.76 2.83
N VAL A 15 12.47 -3.67 3.62
CA VAL A 15 11.01 -3.64 3.79
C VAL A 15 10.71 -2.24 4.29
N HIS A 16 10.48 -1.33 3.36
CA HIS A 16 9.95 0.01 3.60
C HIS A 16 8.71 -0.25 4.45
N THR A 17 8.83 -0.09 5.76
CA THR A 17 7.74 -0.26 6.69
C THR A 17 6.85 0.95 6.45
N SER A 18 6.09 0.93 5.34
CA SER A 18 5.15 1.97 5.00
C SER A 18 4.25 2.10 6.22
N SER A 19 4.40 3.21 6.92
CA SER A 19 3.62 3.46 8.12
C SER A 19 2.14 3.27 7.78
N SER A 20 1.33 2.84 8.75
CA SER A 20 -0.11 2.70 8.53
C SER A 20 -0.73 4.01 8.01
N ALA A 21 -0.16 5.15 8.39
CA ALA A 21 -0.49 6.47 7.85
C ALA A 21 -0.17 6.61 6.35
N GLU A 22 1.05 6.26 5.91
CA GLU A 22 1.44 6.30 4.50
C GLU A 22 0.56 5.39 3.63
N THR A 23 0.19 4.22 4.17
CA THR A 23 -0.72 3.30 3.48
C THR A 23 -2.11 3.93 3.29
N ILE A 24 -2.66 4.56 4.32
CA ILE A 24 -3.96 5.24 4.25
C ILE A 24 -3.89 6.42 3.27
N GLU A 25 -2.80 7.19 3.30
CA GLU A 25 -2.59 8.32 2.39
C GLU A 25 -2.57 7.88 0.92
N ARG A 26 -1.79 6.84 0.58
CA ARG A 26 -1.78 6.30 -0.80
C ARG A 26 -3.12 5.73 -1.23
N LEU A 27 -3.88 5.13 -0.31
CA LEU A 27 -5.25 4.67 -0.63
C LEU A 27 -6.17 5.87 -0.91
N CYS A 28 -6.05 6.96 -0.17
CA CYS A 28 -6.80 8.20 -0.43
C CYS A 28 -6.44 8.80 -1.79
N GLU A 29 -5.15 8.86 -2.12
CA GLU A 29 -4.67 9.33 -3.43
C GLU A 29 -5.21 8.46 -4.57
N ARG A 30 -5.26 7.14 -4.42
CA ARG A 30 -5.86 6.25 -5.43
C ARG A 30 -7.34 6.52 -5.61
N VAL A 31 -8.10 6.71 -4.52
CA VAL A 31 -9.52 7.04 -4.60
C VAL A 31 -9.75 8.36 -5.35
N SER A 32 -8.89 9.35 -5.18
CA SER A 32 -9.05 10.67 -5.81
C SER A 32 -8.51 10.74 -7.24
N SER A 33 -7.41 10.05 -7.55
CA SER A 33 -6.70 10.19 -8.82
C SER A 33 -7.02 9.10 -9.85
N SER A 34 -7.45 7.92 -9.42
CA SER A 34 -7.63 6.78 -10.32
C SER A 34 -8.84 6.97 -11.24
N THR A 35 -8.62 6.74 -12.53
CA THR A 35 -9.66 6.77 -13.58
C THR A 35 -10.36 5.43 -13.72
N LEU A 36 -9.72 4.34 -13.26
CA LEU A 36 -10.30 3.00 -13.28
C LEU A 36 -11.24 2.83 -12.08
N LEU A 37 -12.51 2.61 -12.38
CA LEU A 37 -13.55 2.52 -11.35
C LEU A 37 -13.36 1.32 -10.42
N ASP A 38 -12.80 0.21 -10.92
CA ASP A 38 -12.50 -0.97 -10.11
C ASP A 38 -11.38 -0.71 -9.09
N ASP A 39 -10.33 0.00 -9.52
CA ASP A 39 -9.22 0.40 -8.64
C ASP A 39 -9.69 1.33 -7.51
N ARG A 40 -10.57 2.31 -7.81
CA ARG A 40 -11.19 3.14 -6.77
C ARG A 40 -12.03 2.32 -5.78
N ARG A 41 -12.79 1.33 -6.28
CA ARG A 41 -13.61 0.45 -5.42
C ARG A 41 -12.73 -0.35 -4.46
N ASP A 42 -11.64 -0.93 -4.94
CA ASP A 42 -10.74 -1.70 -4.09
C ASP A 42 -10.01 -0.82 -3.08
N ALA A 43 -9.61 0.39 -3.46
CA ALA A 43 -9.04 1.35 -2.52
C ALA A 43 -10.04 1.71 -1.40
N VAL A 44 -11.31 1.95 -1.72
CA VAL A 44 -12.36 2.19 -0.71
C VAL A 44 -12.63 0.97 0.16
N ARG A 45 -12.60 -0.25 -0.40
CA ARG A 45 -12.74 -1.50 0.40
C ARG A 45 -11.60 -1.65 1.40
N ALA A 46 -10.36 -1.36 0.98
CA ALA A 46 -9.21 -1.38 1.88
C ALA A 46 -9.36 -0.33 2.99
N LEU A 47 -9.75 0.91 2.67
CA LEU A 47 -10.04 1.95 3.67
C LEU A 47 -11.14 1.53 4.66
N LYS A 48 -12.20 0.86 4.18
CA LYS A 48 -13.26 0.33 5.05
C LYS A 48 -12.72 -0.69 6.06
N ALA A 49 -11.82 -1.58 5.65
CA ALA A 49 -11.19 -2.54 6.55
C ALA A 49 -10.32 -1.86 7.63
N LEU A 50 -9.59 -0.81 7.23
CA LEU A 50 -8.73 -0.03 8.12
C LEU A 50 -9.50 0.88 9.08
N SER A 51 -10.72 1.31 8.71
CA SER A 51 -11.54 2.26 9.48
C SER A 51 -11.85 1.82 10.90
N LYS A 52 -11.85 0.51 11.20
CA LYS A 52 -12.07 0.02 12.56
C LYS A 52 -10.85 0.21 13.47
N LYS A 53 -9.65 0.18 12.90
CA LYS A 53 -8.38 0.17 13.64
C LYS A 53 -7.75 1.55 13.74
N PHE A 54 -7.90 2.37 12.70
CA PHE A 54 -7.24 3.67 12.59
C PHE A 54 -8.23 4.84 12.60
N ARG A 55 -9.43 4.63 13.14
CA ARG A 55 -10.38 5.72 13.35
C ARG A 55 -9.79 6.69 14.36
N LEU A 56 -9.73 7.97 13.99
CA LEU A 56 -9.52 9.06 14.94
C LEU A 56 -10.86 9.34 15.63
N GLU A 57 -10.83 9.66 16.93
CA GLU A 57 -12.04 9.99 17.72
C GLU A 57 -12.73 11.26 17.21
#